data_AF-A0A1Y3N7H4-F1
#
_entry.id   AF-A0A1Y3N7H4-F1
#
_cell.length_a   1.000
_cell.length_b   1.000
_cell.length_c   1.000
_cell.angle_alpha   90.00
_cell.angle_beta   90.00
_cell.angle_gamma   90.00
#
_symmetry.space_group_name_H-M   'P 1'
#
loop_
_entity.id
_entity.type
_entity.pdbx_description
1 polymer ?
#
loop_
_entity_poly.entity_id
_entity_poly.type
_entity_poly.pdbx_seq_one_letter_code
_entity_poly.pdbx_strand_id
1 'polypeptide(L)'
;MEYPEVRRDESVVEDHFGIEIKDPYRWLEDPDSEETKKFVEEQNKITFKYINEYENREKLMDKLLEKYNYERFGCTFKRGKGENEYYYFFHNTGLQAQSVLFRQKTLDSEPVVFFDPNTLSDDGTVALSYISFSDSGKYFAYSLSKSGSDWVKIYITQIEDGKLVEIDKPLDWVKFSGITWTKDEKGIFYQRYPKPNISENKSAGTETDQNSNAMTNQNLLNLLMNLRLHNVGSTFFFKTSKDSPQYKIVKININDSEKKFIDVIPQNKHVIDTVLFCNNNSFVINYLYDAQLFYSVTSFINPGTVYRCDLRNNSCKEIKRNVVKNYNPDDFVVKQKFYPSKDGTNIPMFIVHKKYVVANIRGGGEYGETWYESGKLDNKQNVFDDFQWAAKYLINLKYTSPEKLCINGGSNGGLLVGACINQAPELFGCAVADVGVMDMLRFHKFTIGHAWISDYGDPDKEHDFKTVLNVPLHSLKLISQLQYVAGKSSKKPLLIRIDTKAGHGGGKPVKKRIEEATDKISFINKNINAEWCD
;
A
#
# COMPACT_ATOMS: atom_id res chain seq x y z
N MET A 1 -30.03 9.27 16.08
CA MET A 1 -28.82 9.12 16.92
C MET A 1 -28.42 10.50 17.41
N GLU A 2 -27.99 10.64 18.65
CA GLU A 2 -27.45 11.91 19.16
C GLU A 2 -25.94 11.93 18.93
N TYR A 3 -25.44 12.99 18.31
CA TYR A 3 -24.01 13.17 18.01
C TYR A 3 -23.41 14.19 18.98
N PRO A 4 -22.12 14.06 19.36
CA PRO A 4 -21.42 15.08 20.12
C PRO A 4 -21.52 16.46 19.46
N GLU A 5 -21.64 17.50 20.27
CA GLU A 5 -21.59 18.87 19.76
C GLU A 5 -20.14 19.19 19.35
N VAL A 6 -19.95 19.61 18.09
CA VAL A 6 -18.64 19.93 17.55
C VAL A 6 -18.56 21.44 17.33
N ARG A 7 -17.58 22.11 17.95
CA ARG A 7 -17.40 23.55 17.80
C ARG A 7 -17.14 23.91 16.34
N ARG A 8 -17.82 24.96 15.90
CA ARG A 8 -17.65 25.59 14.59
C ARG A 8 -17.01 26.95 14.75
N ASP A 9 -15.94 27.21 14.02
CA ASP A 9 -15.29 28.51 13.93
C ASP A 9 -15.70 29.21 12.63
N GLU A 10 -16.83 29.91 12.65
CA GLU A 10 -17.37 30.60 11.46
C GLU A 10 -16.49 31.76 10.98
N SER A 11 -15.45 32.14 11.75
CA SER A 11 -14.51 33.19 11.36
C SER A 11 -13.44 32.72 10.37
N VAL A 12 -13.25 31.40 10.23
CA VAL A 12 -12.25 30.84 9.31
C VAL A 12 -12.81 30.78 7.90
N VAL A 13 -12.39 31.74 7.07
CA VAL A 13 -12.72 31.84 5.65
C VAL A 13 -11.44 32.04 4.87
N GLU A 14 -11.28 31.29 3.77
CA GLU A 14 -10.18 31.44 2.83
C GLU A 14 -10.70 31.96 1.49
N ASP A 15 -10.01 32.93 0.90
CA ASP A 15 -10.25 33.33 -0.49
C ASP A 15 -9.35 32.49 -1.41
N HIS A 16 -9.97 31.79 -2.35
CA HIS A 16 -9.29 31.07 -3.42
C HIS A 16 -9.75 31.64 -4.76
N PHE A 17 -8.93 32.50 -5.35
CA PHE A 17 -9.22 33.12 -6.65
C PHE A 17 -10.56 33.88 -6.69
N GLY A 18 -10.89 34.61 -5.60
CA GLY A 18 -12.15 35.35 -5.49
C GLY A 18 -13.36 34.52 -5.05
N ILE A 19 -13.15 33.25 -4.67
CA ILE A 19 -14.19 32.36 -4.12
C ILE A 19 -13.92 32.16 -2.62
N GLU A 20 -14.87 32.58 -1.79
CA GLU A 20 -14.81 32.39 -0.34
C GLU A 20 -15.16 30.95 0.05
N ILE A 21 -14.23 30.27 0.72
CA ILE A 21 -14.38 28.91 1.25
C ILE A 21 -14.35 28.96 2.77
N LYS A 22 -15.44 28.53 3.41
CA LYS A 22 -15.52 28.43 4.88
C LYS A 22 -14.89 27.13 5.36
N ASP A 23 -14.05 27.21 6.39
CA ASP A 23 -13.45 26.04 7.03
C ASP A 23 -13.67 26.03 8.55
N PRO A 24 -14.93 25.83 9.00
CA PRO A 24 -15.30 25.97 10.41
C PRO A 24 -14.66 24.93 11.34
N TYR A 25 -14.00 23.91 10.78
CA TYR A 25 -13.36 22.83 11.53
C TYR A 25 -11.83 22.84 11.36
N ARG A 26 -11.24 23.97 10.95
CA ARG A 26 -9.79 24.16 10.83
C ARG A 26 -9.00 23.71 12.06
N TRP A 27 -9.56 23.89 13.25
CA TRP A 27 -8.93 23.50 14.51
C TRP A 27 -8.64 21.99 14.63
N LEU A 28 -9.36 21.13 13.90
CA LEU A 28 -9.09 19.68 13.85
C LEU A 28 -7.81 19.32 13.08
N GLU A 29 -7.18 20.28 12.40
CA GLU A 29 -5.88 20.10 11.76
C GLU A 29 -4.72 20.10 12.78
N ASP A 30 -4.97 20.46 14.05
CA ASP A 30 -4.02 20.26 15.15
C ASP A 30 -4.38 18.98 15.94
N PRO A 31 -3.70 17.85 15.67
CA PRO A 31 -3.98 16.58 16.34
C PRO A 31 -3.53 16.56 17.81
N ASP A 32 -2.63 17.46 18.21
CA ASP A 32 -2.05 17.48 19.56
C ASP A 32 -2.86 18.37 20.52
N SER A 33 -3.80 19.17 20.02
CA SER A 33 -4.67 20.00 20.85
C SER A 33 -5.61 19.17 21.73
N GLU A 34 -5.87 19.65 22.94
CA GLU A 34 -6.81 19.00 23.87
C GLU A 34 -8.24 18.97 23.31
N GLU A 35 -8.61 19.96 22.50
CA GLU A 35 -9.91 19.99 21.83
C GLU A 35 -10.04 18.83 20.83
N THR A 36 -9.02 18.59 20.01
CA THR A 36 -9.01 17.47 19.04
C THR A 36 -9.00 16.12 19.75
N LYS A 37 -8.21 15.96 20.83
CA LYS A 37 -8.20 14.71 21.63
C LYS A 37 -9.58 14.42 22.22
N LYS A 38 -10.24 15.42 22.81
CA LYS A 38 -11.60 15.29 23.34
C LYS A 38 -12.59 14.92 22.24
N PHE A 39 -12.51 15.57 21.07
CA PHE A 39 -13.35 15.21 19.93
C PHE A 39 -13.17 13.74 19.52
N VAL A 40 -11.92 13.25 19.44
CA VAL A 40 -11.62 11.85 19.11
C VAL A 40 -12.24 10.90 20.14
N GLU A 41 -12.12 11.21 21.43
CA GLU A 41 -12.72 10.39 22.51
C GLU A 41 -14.25 10.33 22.41
N GLU A 42 -14.92 11.47 22.21
CA GLU A 42 -16.38 11.55 22.12
C GLU A 42 -16.92 10.83 20.88
N GLN A 43 -16.25 10.98 19.73
CA GLN A 43 -16.61 10.27 18.50
C GLN A 43 -16.40 8.76 18.63
N ASN A 44 -15.26 8.33 19.20
CA ASN A 44 -15.03 6.91 19.43
C ASN A 44 -16.07 6.32 20.39
N LYS A 45 -16.47 7.04 21.45
CA LYS A 45 -17.49 6.59 22.41
C LYS A 45 -18.81 6.25 21.71
N ILE A 46 -19.31 7.11 20.83
CA ILE A 46 -20.57 6.86 20.12
C ILE A 46 -20.43 5.76 19.06
N THR A 47 -19.27 5.69 18.40
CA THR A 47 -19.00 4.69 17.36
C THR A 47 -18.90 3.29 17.95
N PHE A 48 -18.10 3.11 19.00
CA PHE A 48 -17.96 1.80 19.64
C PHE A 48 -19.24 1.37 20.33
N LYS A 49 -20.01 2.30 20.93
CA LYS A 49 -21.35 1.97 21.42
C LYS A 49 -22.22 1.36 20.31
N TYR A 50 -22.30 2.04 19.16
CA TYR A 50 -23.13 1.57 18.04
C TYR A 50 -22.67 0.23 17.45
N ILE A 51 -21.35 0.02 17.31
CA ILE A 51 -20.78 -1.20 16.74
C ILE A 51 -20.95 -2.38 17.70
N ASN A 52 -20.75 -2.17 19.01
CA ASN A 52 -20.87 -3.22 20.02
C ASN A 52 -22.30 -3.72 20.23
N GLU A 53 -23.31 -2.94 19.82
CA GLU A 53 -24.71 -3.35 19.80
C GLU A 53 -25.05 -4.35 18.67
N TYR A 54 -24.12 -4.67 17.76
CA TYR A 54 -24.36 -5.73 16.77
C TYR A 54 -24.31 -7.11 17.45
N GLU A 55 -25.44 -7.81 17.49
CA GLU A 55 -25.62 -9.07 18.24
C GLU A 55 -24.60 -10.17 17.87
N ASN A 56 -24.15 -10.22 16.61
CA ASN A 56 -23.22 -11.24 16.13
C ASN A 56 -21.75 -10.78 16.14
N ARG A 57 -21.42 -9.66 16.80
CA ARG A 57 -20.05 -9.10 16.79
C ARG A 57 -19.03 -10.06 17.40
N GLU A 58 -19.31 -10.65 18.55
CA GLU A 58 -18.38 -11.60 19.21
C GLU A 58 -18.19 -12.86 18.35
N LYS A 59 -19.29 -13.42 17.85
CA LYS A 59 -19.26 -14.55 16.92
C LYS A 59 -18.45 -14.27 15.66
N LEU A 60 -18.57 -13.06 15.10
CA LEU A 60 -17.77 -12.61 13.97
C LEU A 60 -16.28 -12.50 14.32
N MET A 61 -15.96 -11.95 15.49
CA MET A 61 -14.57 -11.88 15.98
C MET A 61 -13.95 -13.28 16.04
N ASP A 62 -14.65 -14.23 16.64
CA ASP A 62 -14.18 -15.61 16.79
C ASP A 62 -13.96 -16.29 15.43
N LYS A 63 -14.88 -16.09 14.48
CA LYS A 63 -14.72 -16.58 13.11
C LYS A 63 -13.51 -15.96 12.42
N LEU A 64 -13.30 -14.65 12.56
CA LEU A 64 -12.13 -14.00 11.98
C LEU A 64 -10.83 -14.48 12.64
N LEU A 65 -10.81 -14.67 13.96
CA LEU A 65 -9.67 -15.27 14.68
C LEU A 65 -9.36 -16.67 14.16
N GLU A 66 -10.38 -17.53 14.01
CA GLU A 66 -10.23 -18.87 13.44
C GLU A 66 -9.64 -18.82 12.03
N LYS A 67 -10.16 -17.92 11.17
CA LYS A 67 -9.70 -17.76 9.78
C LYS A 67 -8.31 -17.15 9.66
N TYR A 68 -7.86 -16.36 10.63
CA TYR A 68 -6.50 -15.85 10.68
C TYR A 68 -5.52 -16.84 11.32
N ASN A 69 -5.98 -17.83 12.07
CA ASN A 69 -5.13 -18.78 12.79
C ASN A 69 -4.66 -19.95 11.89
N TYR A 70 -3.80 -19.63 10.92
CA TYR A 70 -3.11 -20.56 10.06
C TYR A 70 -1.68 -20.10 9.77
N GLU A 71 -0.78 -21.06 9.56
CA GLU A 71 0.61 -20.75 9.21
C GLU A 71 0.70 -20.03 7.88
N ARG A 72 1.55 -18.99 7.84
CA ARG A 72 1.80 -18.19 6.64
C ARG A 72 3.28 -18.13 6.35
N PHE A 73 3.66 -18.61 5.18
CA PHE A 73 5.02 -18.53 4.66
C PHE A 73 5.12 -17.42 3.61
N GLY A 74 6.10 -16.55 3.78
CA GLY A 74 6.50 -15.57 2.77
C GLY A 74 7.35 -16.20 1.67
N CYS A 75 7.57 -15.45 0.60
CA CYS A 75 8.44 -15.89 -0.49
C CYS A 75 9.88 -16.10 0.01
N THR A 76 10.48 -17.23 -0.34
CA THR A 76 11.87 -17.54 -0.01
C THR A 76 12.82 -16.75 -0.89
N PHE A 77 13.91 -16.23 -0.31
CA PHE A 77 14.97 -15.55 -1.06
C PHE A 77 16.35 -15.93 -0.52
N LYS A 78 17.36 -15.98 -1.40
CA LYS A 78 18.74 -16.33 -1.05
C LYS A 78 19.59 -15.07 -0.89
N ARG A 79 20.45 -15.03 0.14
CA ARG A 79 21.39 -13.93 0.38
C ARG A 79 22.72 -14.45 0.91
N GLY A 80 23.75 -13.63 0.71
CA GLY A 80 25.13 -13.90 1.09
C GLY A 80 25.89 -14.76 0.10
N LYS A 81 27.16 -15.01 0.41
CA LYS A 81 28.09 -15.83 -0.39
C LYS A 81 28.88 -16.77 0.51
N GLY A 82 29.27 -17.92 -0.01
CA GLY A 82 30.10 -18.90 0.69
C GLY A 82 29.46 -19.36 2.01
N GLU A 83 30.20 -19.25 3.11
CA GLU A 83 29.74 -19.67 4.44
C GLU A 83 28.54 -18.85 4.97
N ASN A 84 28.38 -17.61 4.50
CA ASN A 84 27.29 -16.70 4.88
C ASN A 84 26.08 -16.79 3.96
N GLU A 85 26.07 -17.76 3.03
CA GLU A 85 24.94 -17.98 2.15
C GLU A 85 23.82 -18.76 2.87
N TYR A 86 22.63 -18.17 2.88
CA TYR A 86 21.42 -18.75 3.48
C TYR A 86 20.17 -18.43 2.64
N TYR A 87 19.15 -19.26 2.81
CA TYR A 87 17.78 -18.96 2.39
C TYR A 87 17.04 -18.30 3.54
N TYR A 88 16.31 -17.22 3.25
CA TYR A 88 15.52 -16.45 4.19
C TYR A 88 14.05 -16.48 3.76
N PHE A 89 13.15 -16.43 4.72
CA PHE A 89 11.71 -16.30 4.48
C PHE A 89 11.02 -15.76 5.73
N PHE A 90 9.91 -15.06 5.54
CA PHE A 90 9.03 -14.70 6.65
C PHE A 90 8.10 -15.85 7.01
N HIS A 91 7.83 -16.05 8.28
CA HIS A 91 6.88 -17.02 8.77
C HIS A 91 6.05 -16.44 9.92
N ASN A 92 4.76 -16.73 9.94
CA ASN A 92 3.86 -16.42 11.04
C ASN A 92 3.05 -17.66 11.37
N THR A 93 3.06 -18.10 12.63
CA THR A 93 2.37 -19.33 13.07
C THR A 93 0.85 -19.21 13.09
N GLY A 94 0.30 -18.00 12.91
CA GLY A 94 -1.13 -17.75 12.79
C GLY A 94 -1.53 -16.43 13.43
N LEU A 95 -1.20 -16.23 14.71
CA LEU A 95 -1.65 -15.08 15.48
C LEU A 95 -0.52 -14.25 16.08
N GLN A 96 0.73 -14.49 15.69
CA GLN A 96 1.85 -13.62 16.07
C GLN A 96 1.58 -12.20 15.55
N ALA A 97 1.88 -11.19 16.37
CA ALA A 97 1.59 -9.79 16.04
C ALA A 97 2.28 -9.39 14.72
N GLN A 98 3.54 -9.78 14.55
CA GLN A 98 4.36 -9.58 13.36
C GLN A 98 4.91 -10.92 12.84
N SER A 99 5.15 -11.00 11.53
CA SER A 99 5.86 -12.15 10.95
C SER A 99 7.34 -12.15 11.37
N VAL A 100 7.86 -13.33 11.67
CA VAL A 100 9.25 -13.57 12.06
C VAL A 100 10.08 -13.87 10.82
N LEU A 101 11.29 -13.34 10.74
CA LEU A 101 12.23 -13.65 9.67
C LEU A 101 13.07 -14.87 10.08
N PHE A 102 12.95 -15.95 9.30
CA PHE A 102 13.72 -17.17 9.48
C PHE A 102 14.85 -17.27 8.46
N ARG A 103 15.84 -18.11 8.74
CA ARG A 103 16.87 -18.53 7.80
C ARG A 103 17.16 -20.03 7.87
N GLN A 104 17.64 -20.60 6.79
CA GLN A 104 18.04 -22.00 6.69
C GLN A 104 19.21 -22.17 5.71
N LYS A 105 20.11 -23.13 5.97
CA LYS A 105 21.35 -23.29 5.20
C LYS A 105 21.10 -23.85 3.80
N THR A 106 20.28 -24.88 3.71
CA THR A 106 19.71 -25.43 2.48
C THR A 106 18.19 -25.38 2.55
N LEU A 107 17.50 -25.64 1.45
CA LEU A 107 16.03 -25.67 1.43
C LEU A 107 15.42 -26.79 2.28
N ASP A 108 16.20 -27.83 2.59
CA ASP A 108 15.80 -28.98 3.39
C ASP A 108 16.37 -28.92 4.82
N SER A 109 17.17 -27.90 5.15
CA SER A 109 17.68 -27.69 6.50
C SER A 109 16.58 -27.19 7.42
N GLU A 110 16.64 -27.56 8.70
CA GLU A 110 15.73 -27.01 9.70
C GLU A 110 15.89 -25.47 9.79
N PRO A 111 14.80 -24.70 9.69
CA PRO A 111 14.87 -23.26 9.77
C PRO A 111 15.08 -22.77 11.20
N VAL A 112 15.87 -21.73 11.34
CA VAL A 112 16.12 -21.06 12.62
C VAL A 112 15.65 -19.61 12.54
N VAL A 113 15.18 -19.07 13.67
CA VAL A 113 14.82 -17.65 13.78
C VAL A 113 16.06 -16.80 13.53
N PHE A 114 15.93 -15.83 12.61
CA PHE A 114 16.97 -14.84 12.35
C PHE A 114 16.62 -13.47 12.96
N PHE A 115 15.36 -13.05 12.87
CA PHE A 115 14.89 -11.81 13.48
C PHE A 115 13.41 -11.93 13.88
N ASP A 116 13.10 -11.64 15.15
CA ASP A 116 11.73 -11.69 15.68
C ASP A 116 11.27 -10.29 16.13
N PRO A 117 10.44 -9.58 15.32
CA PRO A 117 9.92 -8.28 15.70
C PRO A 117 9.00 -8.30 16.92
N ASN A 118 8.42 -9.46 17.27
CA ASN A 118 7.52 -9.58 18.42
C ASN A 118 8.25 -9.40 19.77
N THR A 119 9.58 -9.43 19.77
CA THR A 119 10.41 -9.18 20.96
C THR A 119 10.67 -7.69 21.22
N LEU A 120 10.26 -6.81 20.30
CA LEU A 120 10.61 -5.38 20.33
C LEU A 120 9.54 -4.49 21.01
N SER A 121 8.36 -5.03 21.28
CA SER A 121 7.26 -4.32 21.94
C SER A 121 6.20 -5.29 22.46
N ASP A 122 5.68 -5.04 23.67
CA ASP A 122 4.65 -5.88 24.30
C ASP A 122 3.34 -5.96 23.50
N ASP A 123 2.97 -4.87 22.82
CA ASP A 123 1.75 -4.79 21.98
C ASP A 123 1.98 -5.16 20.51
N GLY A 124 3.21 -5.55 20.16
CA GLY A 124 3.63 -5.92 18.81
C GLY A 124 3.58 -4.79 17.79
N THR A 125 3.50 -3.52 18.20
CA THR A 125 3.37 -2.36 17.31
C THR A 125 4.68 -1.92 16.65
N VAL A 126 5.81 -2.56 16.96
CA VAL A 126 7.07 -2.38 16.25
C VAL A 126 7.18 -3.39 15.12
N ALA A 127 7.22 -2.91 13.88
CA ALA A 127 7.22 -3.72 12.68
C ALA A 127 8.47 -3.49 11.83
N LEU A 128 8.95 -4.56 11.20
CA LEU A 128 9.98 -4.51 10.18
C LEU A 128 9.40 -3.89 8.89
N SER A 129 10.03 -2.84 8.37
CA SER A 129 9.56 -2.11 7.19
C SER A 129 10.37 -2.44 5.94
N TYR A 130 11.69 -2.30 6.01
CA TYR A 130 12.61 -2.68 4.93
C TYR A 130 13.77 -3.51 5.47
N ILE A 131 14.30 -4.41 4.63
CA ILE A 131 15.48 -5.22 4.93
C ILE A 131 16.46 -5.19 3.76
N SER A 132 17.74 -5.25 4.05
CA SER A 132 18.80 -5.31 3.05
C SER A 132 20.04 -6.03 3.58
N PHE A 133 20.46 -7.06 2.85
CA PHE A 133 21.70 -7.78 3.14
C PHE A 133 22.82 -7.24 2.24
N SER A 134 24.02 -7.17 2.80
CA SER A 134 25.25 -7.02 2.01
C SER A 134 25.45 -8.20 1.04
N ASP A 135 26.25 -8.00 -0.01
CA ASP A 135 26.50 -9.02 -1.04
C ASP A 135 27.15 -10.29 -0.46
N SER A 136 28.01 -10.14 0.55
CA SER A 136 28.70 -11.20 1.28
C SER A 136 27.79 -11.90 2.27
N GLY A 137 26.73 -11.22 2.73
CA GLY A 137 25.83 -11.70 3.78
C GLY A 137 26.40 -11.53 5.19
N LYS A 138 27.47 -10.77 5.37
CA LYS A 138 28.05 -10.46 6.70
C LYS A 138 27.29 -9.36 7.43
N TYR A 139 26.65 -8.47 6.70
CA TYR A 139 25.90 -7.34 7.26
C TYR A 139 24.43 -7.39 6.87
N PHE A 140 23.59 -6.97 7.80
CA PHE A 140 22.15 -6.83 7.67
C PHE A 140 21.74 -5.44 8.13
N ALA A 141 21.11 -4.70 7.23
CA ALA A 141 20.49 -3.42 7.55
C ALA A 141 18.97 -3.57 7.46
N TYR A 142 18.26 -3.02 8.43
CA TYR A 142 16.80 -3.10 8.49
C TYR A 142 16.20 -1.83 9.04
N SER A 143 14.95 -1.54 8.66
CA SER A 143 14.21 -0.42 9.21
C SER A 143 13.02 -0.86 10.05
N LEU A 144 12.79 -0.15 11.15
CA LEU A 144 11.66 -0.38 12.05
C LEU A 144 10.68 0.79 12.01
N SER A 145 9.39 0.48 11.84
CA SER A 145 8.26 1.39 12.04
C SER A 145 7.66 1.13 13.42
N LYS A 146 7.35 2.20 14.17
CA LYS A 146 6.67 2.12 15.46
C LYS A 146 5.26 2.66 15.34
N SER A 147 4.27 1.90 15.82
CA SER A 147 2.86 2.29 15.84
C SER A 147 2.31 2.65 14.44
N GLY A 148 2.87 2.05 13.40
CA GLY A 148 2.48 2.28 12.00
C GLY A 148 2.87 3.64 11.43
N SER A 149 3.80 4.36 12.06
CA SER A 149 4.36 5.60 11.53
C SER A 149 5.11 5.34 10.21
N ASP A 150 4.99 6.27 9.27
CA ASP A 150 5.83 6.28 8.06
C ASP A 150 7.30 6.62 8.37
N TRP A 151 7.56 7.24 9.53
CA TRP A 151 8.93 7.41 10.01
C TRP A 151 9.47 6.08 10.48
N VAL A 152 10.64 5.75 9.95
CA VAL A 152 11.39 4.56 10.32
C VAL A 152 12.79 4.94 10.80
N LYS A 153 13.38 4.06 11.60
CA LYS A 153 14.81 4.10 11.93
C LYS A 153 15.52 2.96 11.21
N ILE A 154 16.64 3.23 10.55
CA ILE A 154 17.49 2.16 9.97
C ILE A 154 18.53 1.74 10.99
N TYR A 155 18.63 0.43 11.24
CA TYR A 155 19.64 -0.21 12.05
C TYR A 155 20.64 -0.91 11.13
N ILE A 156 21.92 -0.80 11.44
CA ILE A 156 23.01 -1.43 10.69
C ILE A 156 23.69 -2.43 11.61
N THR A 157 23.69 -3.68 11.20
CA THR A 157 24.20 -4.78 12.01
C THR A 157 25.18 -5.66 11.25
N GLN A 158 26.14 -6.22 11.97
CA GLN A 158 26.95 -7.35 11.54
C GLN A 158 26.30 -8.63 12.04
N ILE A 159 26.40 -9.69 11.24
CA ILE A 159 25.94 -11.03 11.58
C ILE A 159 27.14 -11.80 12.15
N GLU A 160 27.14 -12.05 13.45
CA GLU A 160 28.17 -12.78 14.17
C GLU A 160 27.56 -14.03 14.80
N ASP A 161 28.03 -15.21 14.41
CA ASP A 161 27.48 -16.51 14.85
C ASP A 161 25.95 -16.61 14.76
N GLY A 162 25.38 -15.94 13.74
CA GLY A 162 23.94 -15.89 13.52
C GLY A 162 23.15 -14.88 14.32
N LYS A 163 23.81 -14.08 15.15
CA LYS A 163 23.22 -12.99 15.90
C LYS A 163 23.51 -11.66 15.23
N LEU A 164 22.61 -10.70 15.41
CA LEU A 164 22.79 -9.34 14.94
C LEU A 164 23.51 -8.52 16.01
N VAL A 165 24.63 -7.92 15.65
CA VAL A 165 25.39 -6.99 16.48
C VAL A 165 25.30 -5.63 15.82
N GLU A 166 24.73 -4.64 16.51
CA GLU A 166 24.70 -3.26 16.02
C GLU A 166 26.13 -2.72 15.91
N ILE A 167 26.47 -2.16 14.74
CA ILE A 167 27.81 -1.64 14.46
C ILE A 167 27.84 -0.12 14.28
N ASP A 168 26.67 0.52 14.25
CA ASP A 168 26.53 1.97 14.16
C ASP A 168 25.23 2.43 14.84
N LYS A 169 25.13 3.72 15.14
CA LYS A 169 23.91 4.32 15.66
C LYS A 169 22.78 4.23 14.62
N PRO A 170 21.52 3.99 15.05
CA PRO A 170 20.40 3.99 14.13
C PRO A 170 20.25 5.31 13.39
N LEU A 171 19.91 5.24 12.10
CA LEU A 171 19.69 6.40 11.25
C LEU A 171 18.24 6.86 11.36
N ASP A 172 18.05 8.07 11.87
CA ASP A 172 16.75 8.71 12.04
C ASP A 172 16.27 9.44 10.77
N TRP A 173 15.00 9.85 10.81
CA TRP A 173 14.32 10.70 9.82
C TRP A 173 14.22 10.05 8.43
N VAL A 174 14.13 8.72 8.40
CA VAL A 174 13.94 7.94 7.18
C VAL A 174 12.45 7.75 6.94
N LYS A 175 12.01 7.97 5.70
CA LYS A 175 10.63 7.73 5.25
C LYS A 175 10.68 7.36 3.76
N PHE A 176 9.95 6.32 3.36
CA PHE A 176 9.87 5.81 1.98
C PHE A 176 11.23 5.52 1.31
N SER A 177 12.21 5.01 2.06
CA SER A 177 13.54 4.70 1.54
C SER A 177 13.81 3.20 1.47
N GLY A 178 14.37 2.75 0.34
CA GLY A 178 15.11 1.49 0.30
C GLY A 178 16.44 1.59 1.05
N ILE A 179 17.13 0.47 1.20
CA ILE A 179 18.49 0.39 1.77
C ILE A 179 19.36 -0.40 0.80
N THR A 180 20.43 0.22 0.30
CA THR A 180 21.29 -0.41 -0.71
C THR A 180 22.74 -0.38 -0.28
N TRP A 181 23.35 -1.54 -0.05
CA TRP A 181 24.77 -1.66 0.27
C TRP A 181 25.67 -1.26 -0.91
N THR A 182 26.77 -0.58 -0.62
CA THR A 182 27.87 -0.42 -1.59
C THR A 182 28.50 -1.78 -1.88
N LYS A 183 29.07 -1.95 -3.07
CA LYS A 183 29.66 -3.24 -3.48
C LYS A 183 30.91 -3.63 -2.70
N ASP A 184 31.58 -2.67 -2.09
CA ASP A 184 32.67 -2.89 -1.15
C ASP A 184 32.20 -3.04 0.31
N GLU A 185 30.89 -2.97 0.56
CA GLU A 185 30.22 -3.17 1.86
C GLU A 185 30.65 -2.20 2.95
N LYS A 186 31.25 -1.06 2.57
CA LYS A 186 31.67 -0.02 3.52
C LYS A 186 30.55 0.94 3.93
N GLY A 187 29.40 0.88 3.26
CA GLY A 187 28.27 1.71 3.61
C GLY A 187 26.99 1.36 2.85
N ILE A 188 25.97 2.16 3.10
CA ILE A 188 24.65 2.04 2.49
C ILE A 188 24.22 3.37 1.85
N PHE A 189 23.48 3.28 0.75
CA PHE A 189 22.66 4.36 0.21
C PHE A 189 21.25 4.26 0.80
N TYR A 190 20.73 5.41 1.23
CA TYR A 190 19.38 5.59 1.72
C TYR A 190 18.95 7.04 1.51
N GLN A 191 17.66 7.31 1.65
CA GLN A 191 17.05 8.63 1.59
C GLN A 191 16.47 8.97 2.96
N ARG A 192 16.60 10.23 3.35
CA ARG A 192 16.00 10.74 4.60
C ARG A 192 15.55 12.17 4.42
N TYR A 193 14.65 12.61 5.28
CA TYR A 193 14.27 14.02 5.35
C TYR A 193 15.17 14.76 6.35
N PRO A 194 15.28 16.09 6.22
CA PRO A 194 15.79 16.91 7.31
C PRO A 194 15.03 16.62 8.59
N LYS A 195 15.68 16.80 9.74
CA LYS A 195 15.00 16.68 11.03
C LYS A 195 13.79 17.63 11.01
N PRO A 196 12.54 17.14 11.18
CA PRO A 196 11.36 17.99 11.20
C PRO A 196 11.47 19.00 12.35
N ASN A 197 10.89 20.19 12.15
CA ASN A 197 10.85 21.22 13.17
C ASN A 197 9.74 20.90 14.19
N ILE A 198 9.94 19.83 14.97
CA ILE A 198 8.99 19.41 16.00
C ILE A 198 9.18 20.37 17.18
N SER A 199 8.19 21.22 17.47
CA SER A 199 8.16 21.98 18.71
C SER A 199 8.15 21.02 19.91
N GLU A 200 8.69 21.42 21.06
CA GLU A 200 8.92 20.54 22.23
C GLU A 200 7.68 19.77 22.73
N ASN A 201 6.47 20.14 22.29
CA ASN A 201 5.19 19.55 22.71
C ASN A 201 4.45 18.74 21.62
N LYS A 202 5.05 18.44 20.45
CA LYS A 202 4.41 17.66 19.38
C LYS A 202 4.98 16.24 19.26
N SER A 203 4.12 15.27 18.95
CA SER A 203 4.53 13.86 18.78
C SER A 203 5.18 13.64 17.41
N ALA A 204 6.24 12.83 17.33
CA ALA A 204 6.79 12.42 16.02
C ALA A 204 5.81 11.48 15.31
N GLY A 205 5.42 11.79 14.07
CA GLY A 205 4.38 11.09 13.30
C GLY A 205 3.00 11.76 13.33
N THR A 206 2.82 12.85 14.10
CA THR A 206 1.62 13.72 14.05
C THR A 206 1.89 15.05 13.34
N GLU A 207 3.08 15.22 12.77
CA GLU A 207 3.42 16.44 12.05
C GLU A 207 2.46 16.69 10.88
N THR A 208 2.02 17.93 10.79
CA THR A 208 1.20 18.43 9.69
C THR A 208 2.01 19.25 8.69
N ASP A 209 3.29 19.50 8.97
CA ASP A 209 4.17 20.23 8.06
C ASP A 209 4.49 19.39 6.82
N GLN A 210 4.80 20.06 5.71
CA GLN A 210 5.21 19.40 4.47
C GLN A 210 6.60 18.76 4.60
N ASN A 211 6.70 17.48 4.20
CA ASN A 211 7.96 16.76 4.08
C ASN A 211 8.63 17.13 2.74
N SER A 212 9.33 18.26 2.70
CA SER A 212 10.07 18.72 1.52
C SER A 212 11.56 18.39 1.60
N ASN A 213 12.27 18.49 0.47
CA ASN A 213 13.74 18.41 0.40
C ASN A 213 14.33 17.09 0.91
N ALA A 214 13.81 15.95 0.41
CA ALA A 214 14.41 14.64 0.68
C ALA A 214 15.92 14.71 0.36
N MET A 215 16.74 14.50 1.39
CA MET A 215 18.17 14.56 1.27
C MET A 215 18.64 13.26 0.60
N THR A 216 19.25 13.42 -0.57
CA THR A 216 20.00 12.36 -1.24
C THR A 216 21.46 12.78 -1.29
N ASN A 217 22.40 11.86 -1.02
CA ASN A 217 23.78 12.07 -1.41
C ASN A 217 23.86 11.98 -2.95
N GLN A 218 23.76 13.14 -3.61
CA GLN A 218 24.08 13.42 -5.02
C GLN A 218 23.26 12.71 -6.13
N ASN A 219 22.22 13.41 -6.61
CA ASN A 219 21.92 13.80 -8.00
C ASN A 219 22.17 12.93 -9.26
N LEU A 220 22.55 11.64 -9.25
CA LEU A 220 22.77 10.95 -10.55
C LEU A 220 22.31 9.49 -10.72
N LEU A 221 21.69 8.83 -9.73
CA LEU A 221 21.41 7.38 -9.85
C LEU A 221 19.93 6.98 -9.95
N ASN A 222 19.00 7.86 -9.59
CA ASN A 222 17.58 7.47 -9.49
C ASN A 222 16.84 7.42 -10.84
N LEU A 223 17.44 7.86 -11.95
CA LEU A 223 16.81 7.85 -13.28
C LEU A 223 17.25 6.67 -14.17
N LEU A 224 18.23 5.86 -13.76
CA LEU A 224 18.85 4.83 -14.64
C LEU A 224 18.39 3.39 -14.36
N MET A 225 17.58 3.13 -13.33
CA MET A 225 17.47 1.77 -12.78
C MET A 225 16.46 0.82 -13.42
N ASN A 226 15.79 1.13 -14.54
CA ASN A 226 14.81 0.16 -15.07
C ASN A 226 15.02 -0.35 -16.51
N LEU A 227 15.90 0.22 -17.35
CA LEU A 227 16.00 -0.25 -18.75
C LEU A 227 17.39 -0.15 -19.45
N ARG A 228 18.50 0.13 -18.75
CA ARG A 228 19.81 0.30 -19.42
C ARG A 228 20.91 -0.53 -18.75
N LEU A 229 21.68 -1.26 -19.56
CA LEU A 229 22.92 -1.90 -19.10
C LEU A 229 24.08 -0.88 -19.07
N HIS A 230 24.31 -0.12 -20.16
CA HIS A 230 25.41 0.86 -20.30
C HIS A 230 25.29 1.73 -21.59
N ASN A 231 26.14 2.75 -21.74
CA ASN A 231 26.32 3.51 -22.99
C ASN A 231 27.77 4.02 -23.17
N VAL A 232 28.21 4.13 -24.43
CA VAL A 232 29.47 4.78 -24.83
C VAL A 232 29.12 5.86 -25.87
N GLY A 233 29.22 7.13 -25.48
CA GLY A 233 28.73 8.24 -26.30
C GLY A 233 27.23 8.09 -26.63
N SER A 234 26.86 8.19 -27.90
CA SER A 234 25.50 8.00 -28.41
C SER A 234 25.11 6.53 -28.65
N THR A 235 25.97 5.56 -28.33
CA THR A 235 25.68 4.14 -28.50
C THR A 235 25.24 3.52 -27.18
N PHE A 236 24.01 3.00 -27.15
CA PHE A 236 23.40 2.37 -25.98
C PHE A 236 23.37 0.86 -26.12
N PHE A 237 23.62 0.16 -25.01
CA PHE A 237 23.59 -1.30 -24.92
C PHE A 237 22.41 -1.77 -24.08
N PHE A 238 21.67 -2.75 -24.60
CA PHE A 238 20.48 -3.30 -23.98
C PHE A 238 20.57 -4.82 -23.86
N LYS A 239 20.12 -5.33 -22.72
CA LYS A 239 19.72 -6.74 -22.58
C LYS A 239 18.28 -6.84 -23.05
N THR A 240 17.99 -7.72 -23.99
CA THR A 240 16.63 -7.88 -24.52
C THR A 240 16.27 -9.34 -24.69
N SER A 241 15.01 -9.67 -24.42
CA SER A 241 14.42 -10.98 -24.71
C SER A 241 13.73 -11.01 -26.08
N LYS A 242 13.71 -9.88 -26.80
CA LYS A 242 13.07 -9.78 -28.12
C LYS A 242 13.72 -10.76 -29.09
N ASP A 243 12.91 -11.71 -29.57
CA ASP A 243 13.32 -12.83 -30.44
C ASP A 243 14.44 -13.69 -29.86
N SER A 244 14.63 -13.67 -28.53
CA SER A 244 15.72 -14.35 -27.83
C SER A 244 15.34 -14.66 -26.37
N PRO A 245 14.63 -15.77 -26.10
CA PRO A 245 14.11 -16.10 -24.76
C PRO A 245 15.19 -16.24 -23.66
N GLN A 246 16.46 -16.50 -24.00
CA GLN A 246 17.55 -16.58 -23.02
C GLN A 246 18.37 -15.28 -22.94
N TYR A 247 17.80 -14.20 -23.46
CA TYR A 247 18.35 -12.87 -23.64
C TYR A 247 19.56 -12.82 -24.57
N LYS A 248 19.68 -11.66 -25.23
CA LYS A 248 20.84 -11.26 -26.02
C LYS A 248 21.21 -9.82 -25.69
N ILE A 249 22.43 -9.42 -26.05
CA ILE A 249 22.85 -8.02 -25.93
C ILE A 249 22.79 -7.38 -27.29
N VAL A 250 22.05 -6.27 -27.39
CA VAL A 250 21.94 -5.46 -28.59
C VAL A 250 22.49 -4.07 -28.33
N LYS A 251 22.98 -3.41 -29.37
CA LYS A 251 23.32 -2.00 -29.35
C LYS A 251 22.47 -1.21 -30.34
N ILE A 252 22.30 0.07 -30.06
CA ILE A 252 21.68 1.05 -30.96
C ILE A 252 22.47 2.36 -30.85
N ASN A 253 22.69 3.03 -31.96
CA ASN A 253 23.15 4.42 -31.95
C ASN A 253 21.93 5.33 -32.02
N ILE A 254 21.72 6.18 -31.02
CA ILE A 254 20.53 7.04 -30.96
C ILE A 254 20.53 8.15 -32.01
N ASN A 255 21.70 8.42 -32.62
CA ASN A 255 21.84 9.39 -33.71
C ASN A 255 21.61 8.75 -35.09
N ASP A 256 21.43 7.43 -35.16
CA ASP A 256 21.06 6.74 -36.39
C ASP A 256 19.58 6.99 -36.70
N SER A 257 19.30 7.57 -37.87
CA SER A 257 17.95 7.87 -38.33
C SER A 257 17.06 6.63 -38.47
N GLU A 258 17.65 5.46 -38.73
CA GLU A 258 16.92 4.19 -38.84
C GLU A 258 16.71 3.50 -37.48
N LYS A 259 17.41 3.94 -36.42
CA LYS A 259 17.32 3.38 -35.06
C LYS A 259 17.48 1.85 -35.03
N LYS A 260 18.40 1.32 -35.83
CA LYS A 260 18.58 -0.13 -35.99
C LYS A 260 19.25 -0.77 -34.78
N PHE A 261 18.65 -1.83 -34.26
CA PHE A 261 19.25 -2.67 -33.22
C PHE A 261 20.21 -3.68 -33.84
N ILE A 262 21.43 -3.77 -33.30
CA ILE A 262 22.48 -4.68 -33.76
C ILE A 262 22.83 -5.64 -32.62
N ASP A 263 22.81 -6.94 -32.89
CA ASP A 263 23.23 -7.96 -31.93
C ASP A 263 24.74 -7.85 -31.68
N VAL A 264 25.11 -7.62 -30.42
CA VAL A 264 26.50 -7.57 -29.93
C VAL A 264 26.90 -8.92 -29.34
N ILE A 265 25.96 -9.55 -28.62
CA ILE A 265 26.11 -10.89 -28.05
C ILE A 265 24.84 -11.65 -28.40
N PRO A 266 24.90 -12.67 -29.27
CA PRO A 266 23.73 -13.46 -29.60
C PRO A 266 23.30 -14.31 -28.40
N GLN A 267 22.08 -14.82 -28.45
CA GLN A 267 21.59 -15.77 -27.45
C GLN A 267 22.52 -16.99 -27.33
N ASN A 268 22.72 -17.46 -26.09
CA ASN A 268 23.43 -18.71 -25.76
C ASN A 268 22.43 -19.78 -25.24
N LYS A 269 22.91 -20.97 -24.83
CA LYS A 269 22.17 -22.02 -24.10
C LYS A 269 21.96 -21.73 -22.59
N HIS A 270 22.63 -20.71 -22.06
CA HIS A 270 22.47 -20.24 -20.69
C HIS A 270 21.92 -18.82 -20.70
N VAL A 271 21.01 -18.51 -19.76
CA VAL A 271 20.34 -17.21 -19.68
C VAL A 271 21.35 -16.13 -19.28
N ILE A 272 21.45 -15.04 -20.03
CA ILE A 272 22.26 -13.89 -19.60
C ILE A 272 21.60 -13.27 -18.37
N ASP A 273 22.31 -13.19 -17.25
CA ASP A 273 21.85 -12.56 -16.01
C ASP A 273 22.15 -11.06 -16.01
N THR A 274 23.44 -10.75 -15.94
CA THR A 274 23.98 -9.41 -15.79
C THR A 274 25.11 -9.21 -16.79
N VAL A 275 25.22 -7.98 -17.31
CA VAL A 275 26.37 -7.54 -18.09
C VAL A 275 27.02 -6.38 -17.37
N LEU A 276 28.29 -6.54 -17.01
CA LEU A 276 29.08 -5.54 -16.30
C LEU A 276 30.11 -4.97 -17.27
N PHE A 277 30.03 -3.68 -17.57
CA PHE A 277 31.05 -3.02 -18.38
C PHE A 277 32.25 -2.70 -17.51
N CYS A 278 33.42 -3.23 -17.88
CA CYS A 278 34.66 -3.06 -17.12
C CYS A 278 35.39 -1.78 -17.52
N ASN A 279 35.23 -1.35 -18.78
CA ASN A 279 35.73 -0.09 -19.33
C ASN A 279 34.96 0.19 -20.65
N ASN A 280 35.33 1.25 -21.36
CA ASN A 280 34.67 1.66 -22.61
C ASN A 280 34.70 0.58 -23.72
N ASN A 281 35.58 -0.42 -23.63
CA ASN A 281 35.82 -1.42 -24.68
C ASN A 281 35.68 -2.87 -24.19
N SER A 282 35.21 -3.11 -22.96
CA SER A 282 35.16 -4.47 -22.39
C SER A 282 33.98 -4.63 -21.44
N PHE A 283 33.35 -5.79 -21.49
CA PHE A 283 32.31 -6.17 -20.55
C PHE A 283 32.40 -7.64 -20.17
N VAL A 284 32.01 -7.96 -18.94
CA VAL A 284 31.86 -9.31 -18.39
C VAL A 284 30.38 -9.67 -18.44
N ILE A 285 30.08 -10.86 -18.96
CA ILE A 285 28.72 -11.39 -18.99
C ILE A 285 28.62 -12.50 -17.96
N ASN A 286 27.71 -12.32 -17.01
CA ASN A 286 27.29 -13.40 -16.14
C ASN A 286 26.14 -14.14 -16.81
N TYR A 287 26.35 -15.43 -17.04
CA TYR A 287 25.28 -16.35 -17.37
C TYR A 287 24.72 -16.93 -16.08
N LEU A 288 23.39 -17.02 -15.97
CA LEU A 288 22.72 -17.75 -14.91
C LEU A 288 23.13 -19.22 -14.98
N TYR A 289 23.94 -19.63 -14.01
CA TYR A 289 24.21 -21.02 -13.69
C TYR A 289 23.47 -21.31 -12.37
N ASP A 290 22.46 -22.17 -12.40
CA ASP A 290 21.52 -22.45 -11.29
C ASP A 290 20.49 -21.33 -10.99
N ALA A 291 19.88 -20.77 -12.04
CA ALA A 291 18.77 -19.84 -11.89
C ALA A 291 17.51 -20.50 -11.34
N GLN A 292 17.29 -20.29 -10.05
CA GLN A 292 16.03 -20.60 -9.37
C GLN A 292 15.23 -19.33 -9.18
N LEU A 293 13.98 -19.35 -9.61
CA LEU A 293 12.98 -18.32 -9.33
C LEU A 293 12.07 -18.81 -8.22
N PHE A 294 11.94 -18.02 -7.16
CA PHE A 294 10.89 -18.21 -6.16
C PHE A 294 9.82 -17.16 -6.38
N TYR A 295 8.56 -17.57 -6.41
CA TYR A 295 7.43 -16.64 -6.44
C TYR A 295 6.29 -17.14 -5.57
N SER A 296 5.52 -16.21 -5.03
CA SER A 296 4.28 -16.48 -4.31
C SER A 296 3.09 -16.10 -5.18
N VAL A 297 2.10 -16.99 -5.29
CA VAL A 297 0.81 -16.70 -5.94
C VAL A 297 -0.26 -16.53 -4.87
N THR A 298 -0.95 -15.40 -4.91
CA THR A 298 -2.17 -15.14 -4.16
C THR A 298 -3.30 -14.79 -5.13
N SER A 299 -4.54 -15.08 -4.76
CA SER A 299 -5.73 -14.65 -5.52
C SER A 299 -6.87 -14.37 -4.56
N PHE A 300 -8.05 -14.02 -5.07
CA PHE A 300 -9.26 -13.86 -4.25
C PHE A 300 -9.58 -15.10 -3.40
N ILE A 301 -9.15 -16.28 -3.84
CA ILE A 301 -9.46 -17.57 -3.20
C ILE A 301 -8.20 -18.39 -2.86
N ASN A 302 -7.01 -17.92 -3.25
CA ASN A 302 -5.75 -18.55 -2.88
C ASN A 302 -5.04 -17.68 -1.83
N PRO A 303 -4.97 -18.14 -0.56
CA PRO A 303 -4.34 -17.39 0.54
C PRO A 303 -2.81 -17.28 0.43
N GLY A 304 -2.19 -17.96 -0.55
CA GLY A 304 -0.76 -17.89 -0.81
C GLY A 304 -0.17 -19.27 -1.05
N THR A 305 0.48 -19.46 -2.19
CA THR A 305 1.27 -20.65 -2.50
C THR A 305 2.64 -20.21 -2.99
N VAL A 306 3.71 -20.73 -2.40
CA VAL A 306 5.10 -20.45 -2.79
C VAL A 306 5.57 -21.55 -3.72
N TYR A 307 6.10 -21.14 -4.88
CA TYR A 307 6.68 -22.00 -5.90
C TYR A 307 8.17 -21.77 -6.00
N ARG A 308 8.90 -22.83 -6.34
CA ARG A 308 10.29 -22.81 -6.80
C ARG A 308 10.32 -23.26 -8.25
N CYS A 309 10.88 -22.45 -9.13
CA CYS A 309 11.06 -22.79 -10.53
C CYS A 309 12.53 -22.86 -10.91
N ASP A 310 12.91 -23.92 -11.61
CA ASP A 310 14.19 -24.02 -12.28
C ASP A 310 14.03 -23.46 -13.70
N LEU A 311 14.65 -22.30 -13.95
CA LEU A 311 14.54 -21.61 -15.22
C LEU A 311 15.33 -22.30 -16.35
N ARG A 312 16.18 -23.29 -16.04
CA ARG A 312 16.96 -24.02 -17.05
C ARG A 312 16.10 -25.02 -17.82
N ASN A 313 15.12 -25.61 -17.14
CA ASN A 313 14.23 -26.62 -17.70
C ASN A 313 12.74 -26.22 -17.66
N ASN A 314 12.44 -24.97 -17.27
CA ASN A 314 11.09 -24.41 -17.13
C ASN A 314 10.18 -25.27 -16.23
N SER A 315 10.74 -25.89 -15.19
CA SER A 315 9.98 -26.70 -14.24
C SER A 315 9.69 -25.91 -12.97
N CYS A 316 8.45 -26.01 -12.46
CA CYS A 316 8.03 -25.35 -11.22
C CYS A 316 7.48 -26.38 -10.25
N LYS A 317 7.87 -26.27 -8.98
CA LYS A 317 7.40 -27.12 -7.88
C LYS A 317 6.86 -26.24 -6.75
N GLU A 318 5.69 -26.61 -6.25
CA GLU A 318 5.17 -26.05 -5.00
C GLU A 318 6.07 -26.45 -3.82
N ILE A 319 6.47 -25.47 -3.01
CA ILE A 319 7.29 -25.72 -1.82
C ILE A 319 6.51 -25.50 -0.52
N LYS A 320 5.56 -24.55 -0.51
CA LYS A 320 4.69 -24.27 0.64
C LYS A 320 3.34 -23.75 0.17
N ARG A 321 2.29 -24.17 0.84
CA ARG A 321 0.92 -23.68 0.63
C ARG A 321 0.35 -23.24 1.97
N ASN A 322 -0.18 -22.02 2.01
CA ASN A 322 -0.91 -21.53 3.16
C ASN A 322 -2.29 -22.20 3.15
N VAL A 323 -2.67 -22.84 4.26
CA VAL A 323 -3.94 -23.58 4.37
C VAL A 323 -4.80 -22.92 5.43
N VAL A 324 -5.87 -22.26 5.01
CA VAL A 324 -6.85 -21.66 5.93
C VAL A 324 -7.77 -22.75 6.45
N LYS A 325 -7.99 -22.79 7.77
CA LYS A 325 -8.89 -23.78 8.38
C LYS A 325 -10.33 -23.61 7.88
N ASN A 326 -11.00 -24.74 7.62
CA ASN A 326 -12.40 -24.79 7.19
C ASN A 326 -12.70 -23.91 5.98
N TYR A 327 -11.76 -23.82 5.04
CA TYR A 327 -11.86 -23.02 3.83
C TYR A 327 -11.60 -23.90 2.62
N ASN A 328 -12.58 -23.97 1.71
CA ASN A 328 -12.43 -24.64 0.42
C ASN A 328 -12.54 -23.58 -0.69
N PRO A 329 -11.50 -23.36 -1.51
CA PRO A 329 -11.56 -22.40 -2.61
C PRO A 329 -12.65 -22.76 -3.64
N ASP A 330 -12.98 -24.05 -3.79
CA ASP A 330 -14.00 -24.52 -4.74
C ASP A 330 -15.44 -24.12 -4.34
N ASP A 331 -15.64 -23.68 -3.09
CA ASP A 331 -16.93 -23.13 -2.64
C ASP A 331 -17.19 -21.72 -3.21
N PHE A 332 -16.19 -21.12 -3.85
CA PHE A 332 -16.24 -19.78 -4.43
C PHE A 332 -16.06 -19.85 -5.93
N VAL A 333 -16.69 -18.94 -6.69
CA VAL A 333 -16.24 -18.71 -8.07
C VAL A 333 -15.94 -17.25 -8.34
N VAL A 334 -14.90 -17.07 -9.13
CA VAL A 334 -14.36 -15.79 -9.59
C VAL A 334 -14.72 -15.65 -11.06
N LYS A 335 -15.52 -14.63 -11.41
CA LYS A 335 -15.90 -14.32 -12.80
C LYS A 335 -15.45 -12.91 -13.14
N GLN A 336 -14.70 -12.76 -14.23
CA GLN A 336 -14.45 -11.46 -14.83
C GLN A 336 -15.64 -11.06 -15.72
N LYS A 337 -16.07 -9.80 -15.60
CA LYS A 337 -17.12 -9.17 -16.41
C LYS A 337 -16.67 -7.80 -16.85
N PHE A 338 -17.32 -7.26 -17.87
CA PHE A 338 -17.15 -5.88 -18.33
C PHE A 338 -18.50 -5.17 -18.24
N TYR A 339 -18.52 -3.94 -17.71
CA TYR A 339 -19.71 -3.10 -17.68
C TYR A 339 -19.41 -1.75 -18.35
N PRO A 340 -20.37 -1.14 -19.06
CA PRO A 340 -20.16 0.18 -19.66
C PRO A 340 -20.23 1.27 -18.58
N SER A 341 -19.27 2.19 -18.60
CA SER A 341 -19.31 3.44 -17.84
C SER A 341 -20.21 4.48 -18.53
N LYS A 342 -20.35 5.67 -17.93
CA LYS A 342 -21.18 6.79 -18.42
C LYS A 342 -20.86 7.18 -19.87
N ASP A 343 -19.60 7.14 -20.26
CA ASP A 343 -19.11 7.49 -21.60
C ASP A 343 -19.04 6.29 -22.57
N GLY A 344 -19.51 5.11 -22.14
CA GLY A 344 -19.46 3.88 -22.93
C GLY A 344 -18.17 3.07 -22.79
N THR A 345 -17.18 3.53 -22.03
CA THR A 345 -15.95 2.78 -21.76
C THR A 345 -16.26 1.48 -21.02
N ASN A 346 -15.79 0.33 -21.51
CA ASN A 346 -15.99 -0.96 -20.84
C ASN A 346 -14.98 -1.14 -19.70
N ILE A 347 -15.48 -1.16 -18.46
CA ILE A 347 -14.68 -1.33 -17.25
C ILE A 347 -14.67 -2.81 -16.83
N PRO A 348 -13.50 -3.44 -16.64
CA PRO A 348 -13.41 -4.78 -16.10
C PRO A 348 -13.76 -4.82 -14.61
N MET A 349 -14.37 -5.93 -14.21
CA MET A 349 -14.77 -6.20 -12.83
C MET A 349 -14.63 -7.68 -12.52
N PHE A 350 -14.10 -8.00 -11.34
CA PHE A 350 -14.15 -9.36 -10.81
C PHE A 350 -15.31 -9.50 -9.82
N ILE A 351 -16.19 -10.45 -10.09
CA ILE A 351 -17.27 -10.88 -9.21
C ILE A 351 -16.83 -12.19 -8.56
N VAL A 352 -16.61 -12.17 -7.24
CA VAL A 352 -16.29 -13.36 -6.44
C VAL A 352 -17.52 -13.73 -5.62
N HIS A 353 -18.07 -14.92 -5.78
CA HIS A 353 -19.19 -15.38 -4.94
C HIS A 353 -18.68 -16.32 -3.84
N LYS A 354 -19.10 -16.21 -2.56
CA LYS A 354 -20.24 -15.48 -1.95
C LYS A 354 -19.81 -14.34 -0.98
N LYS A 355 -19.92 -13.01 -1.18
CA LYS A 355 -19.99 -12.08 -2.33
C LYS A 355 -19.02 -10.93 -2.02
N TYR A 356 -18.05 -10.68 -2.88
CA TYR A 356 -17.14 -9.53 -2.87
C TYR A 356 -16.88 -9.11 -4.32
N VAL A 357 -16.83 -7.80 -4.59
CA VAL A 357 -16.66 -7.26 -5.94
C VAL A 357 -15.52 -6.26 -5.95
N VAL A 358 -14.65 -6.37 -6.96
CA VAL A 358 -13.58 -5.40 -7.21
C VAL A 358 -13.80 -4.80 -8.59
N ALA A 359 -14.01 -3.48 -8.63
CA ALA A 359 -14.11 -2.70 -9.85
C ALA A 359 -12.73 -2.11 -10.18
N ASN A 360 -12.19 -2.46 -11.35
CA ASN A 360 -10.89 -1.98 -11.83
C ASN A 360 -11.12 -0.73 -12.69
N ILE A 361 -11.49 0.37 -12.01
CA ILE A 361 -11.88 1.66 -12.60
C ILE A 361 -10.68 2.44 -13.17
N ARG A 362 -10.92 3.48 -13.97
CA ARG A 362 -9.86 4.39 -14.48
C ARG A 362 -9.11 5.10 -13.36
N GLY A 363 -7.91 5.62 -13.68
CA GLY A 363 -6.94 6.13 -12.69
C GLY A 363 -6.07 5.02 -12.08
N GLY A 364 -6.36 3.75 -12.36
CA GLY A 364 -5.47 2.62 -12.11
C GLY A 364 -4.52 2.34 -13.28
N GLY A 365 -3.72 1.28 -13.17
CA GLY A 365 -2.72 0.88 -14.18
C GLY A 365 -3.12 -0.35 -15.02
N GLU A 366 -4.34 -0.86 -14.88
CA GLU A 366 -4.78 -2.16 -15.42
C GLU A 366 -4.69 -2.26 -16.95
N TYR A 367 -4.87 -1.15 -17.66
CA TYR A 367 -4.67 -1.05 -19.11
C TYR A 367 -3.55 -0.07 -19.49
N GLY A 368 -2.59 0.15 -18.58
CA GLY A 368 -1.43 1.01 -18.81
C GLY A 368 -1.73 2.51 -18.70
N GLU A 369 -0.80 3.32 -19.21
CA GLU A 369 -0.76 4.76 -18.98
C GLU A 369 -2.03 5.51 -19.40
N THR A 370 -2.66 5.12 -20.52
CA THR A 370 -3.88 5.79 -20.99
C THR A 370 -5.05 5.59 -20.04
N TRP A 371 -5.11 4.45 -19.33
CA TRP A 371 -6.12 4.16 -18.31
C TRP A 371 -5.93 5.02 -17.06
N TYR A 372 -4.66 5.22 -16.67
CA TYR A 372 -4.26 6.08 -15.57
C TYR A 372 -4.57 7.56 -15.87
N GLU A 373 -4.10 8.07 -17.00
CA GLU A 373 -4.31 9.46 -17.44
C GLU A 373 -5.81 9.82 -17.61
N SER A 374 -6.64 8.83 -17.95
CA SER A 374 -8.10 9.01 -18.09
C SER A 374 -8.85 9.11 -16.76
N GLY A 375 -8.17 9.01 -15.62
CA GLY A 375 -8.74 9.09 -14.28
C GLY A 375 -7.96 9.98 -13.30
N LYS A 376 -7.17 10.92 -13.81
CA LYS A 376 -6.44 11.91 -13.02
C LYS A 376 -6.76 13.35 -13.45
N LEU A 377 -6.41 14.33 -12.63
CA LEU A 377 -6.58 15.77 -12.89
C LEU A 377 -8.03 16.08 -13.36
N ASP A 378 -8.18 16.78 -14.49
CA ASP A 378 -9.48 17.14 -15.08
C ASP A 378 -10.39 15.93 -15.38
N ASN A 379 -9.81 14.74 -15.49
CA ASN A 379 -10.54 13.50 -15.74
C ASN A 379 -10.90 12.73 -14.46
N LYS A 380 -10.61 13.26 -13.25
CA LYS A 380 -10.82 12.53 -11.99
C LYS A 380 -12.28 12.11 -11.76
N GLN A 381 -13.25 12.88 -12.28
CA GLN A 381 -14.67 12.52 -12.21
C GLN A 381 -14.99 11.18 -12.88
N ASN A 382 -14.22 10.77 -13.90
CA ASN A 382 -14.40 9.47 -14.55
C ASN A 382 -14.23 8.30 -13.57
N VAL A 383 -13.35 8.45 -12.58
CA VAL A 383 -13.12 7.44 -11.53
C VAL A 383 -14.39 7.21 -10.71
N PHE A 384 -15.07 8.30 -10.33
CA PHE A 384 -16.30 8.23 -9.54
C PHE A 384 -17.46 7.72 -10.38
N ASP A 385 -17.57 8.17 -11.64
CA ASP A 385 -18.58 7.72 -12.59
C ASP A 385 -18.43 6.20 -12.86
N ASP A 386 -17.22 5.72 -13.13
CA ASP A 386 -16.92 4.30 -13.34
C ASP A 386 -17.41 3.45 -12.16
N PHE A 387 -17.16 3.89 -10.93
CA PHE A 387 -17.53 3.15 -9.73
C PHE A 387 -19.04 3.15 -9.46
N GLN A 388 -19.71 4.29 -9.67
CA GLN A 388 -21.17 4.39 -9.57
C GLN A 388 -21.87 3.53 -10.63
N TRP A 389 -21.31 3.43 -11.83
CA TRP A 389 -21.83 2.55 -12.89
C TRP A 389 -21.62 1.07 -12.57
N ALA A 390 -20.57 0.71 -11.83
CA ALA A 390 -20.41 -0.64 -11.28
C ALA A 390 -21.59 -0.99 -10.36
N ALA A 391 -21.93 -0.08 -9.44
CA ALA A 391 -23.06 -0.25 -8.53
C ALA A 391 -24.39 -0.40 -9.29
N LYS A 392 -24.66 0.48 -10.25
CA LYS A 392 -25.86 0.42 -11.12
C LYS A 392 -25.93 -0.91 -11.87
N TYR A 393 -24.81 -1.39 -12.40
CA TYR A 393 -24.74 -2.66 -13.12
C TYR A 393 -25.07 -3.85 -12.21
N LEU A 394 -24.50 -3.88 -10.99
CA LEU A 394 -24.80 -4.94 -10.01
C LEU A 394 -26.27 -4.96 -9.58
N ILE A 395 -26.87 -3.77 -9.39
CA ILE A 395 -28.29 -3.62 -9.06
C ILE A 395 -29.16 -4.09 -10.23
N ASN A 396 -28.85 -3.68 -11.46
CA ASN A 396 -29.60 -4.08 -12.65
C ASN A 396 -29.54 -5.59 -12.90
N LEU A 397 -28.39 -6.21 -12.66
CA LEU A 397 -28.24 -7.67 -12.72
C LEU A 397 -28.86 -8.41 -11.52
N LYS A 398 -29.48 -7.70 -10.58
CA LYS A 398 -30.13 -8.24 -9.39
C LYS A 398 -29.18 -9.03 -8.48
N TYR A 399 -27.89 -8.71 -8.49
CA TYR A 399 -26.95 -9.26 -7.50
C TYR A 399 -27.15 -8.66 -6.11
N THR A 400 -27.65 -7.43 -6.04
CA THR A 400 -27.92 -6.67 -4.82
C THR A 400 -29.03 -5.63 -5.07
N SER A 401 -29.42 -4.89 -4.04
CA SER A 401 -30.24 -3.66 -4.13
C SER A 401 -29.46 -2.48 -3.52
N PRO A 402 -29.89 -1.23 -3.72
CA PRO A 402 -29.27 -0.08 -3.08
C PRO A 402 -29.13 -0.27 -1.56
N GLU A 403 -30.17 -0.71 -0.86
CA GLU A 403 -30.18 -0.90 0.60
C GLU A 403 -29.20 -1.98 1.08
N LYS A 404 -28.84 -2.93 0.21
CA LYS A 404 -27.95 -4.06 0.51
C LYS A 404 -26.51 -3.85 0.00
N LEU A 405 -26.24 -2.80 -0.76
CA LEU A 405 -24.93 -2.54 -1.32
C LEU A 405 -24.08 -1.68 -0.37
N CYS A 406 -22.93 -2.21 0.04
CA CYS A 406 -21.89 -1.45 0.74
C CYS A 406 -20.73 -1.15 -0.20
N ILE A 407 -20.22 0.09 -0.16
CA ILE A 407 -18.96 0.48 -0.78
C ILE A 407 -17.85 0.65 0.26
N ASN A 408 -16.63 0.23 -0.07
CA ASN A 408 -15.45 0.40 0.79
C ASN A 408 -14.22 0.74 -0.05
N GLY A 409 -13.38 1.63 0.48
CA GLY A 409 -12.12 2.02 -0.15
C GLY A 409 -11.21 2.75 0.83
N GLY A 410 -9.90 2.62 0.64
CA GLY A 410 -8.88 3.20 1.51
C GLY A 410 -7.98 4.22 0.81
N SER A 411 -7.48 5.24 1.51
CA SER A 411 -6.59 6.28 0.94
C SER A 411 -7.27 7.03 -0.23
N ASN A 412 -6.73 7.02 -1.46
CA ASN A 412 -7.45 7.49 -2.66
C ASN A 412 -8.80 6.77 -2.88
N GLY A 413 -8.91 5.51 -2.44
CA GLY A 413 -10.20 4.79 -2.40
C GLY A 413 -11.16 5.31 -1.33
N GLY A 414 -10.66 5.93 -0.26
CA GLY A 414 -11.50 6.62 0.72
C GLY A 414 -12.10 7.89 0.12
N LEU A 415 -11.28 8.64 -0.64
CA LEU A 415 -11.74 9.75 -1.47
C LEU A 415 -12.87 9.30 -2.42
N LEU A 416 -12.66 8.21 -3.15
CA LEU A 416 -13.68 7.61 -4.03
C LEU A 416 -15.00 7.37 -3.29
N VAL A 417 -14.96 6.75 -2.11
CA VAL A 417 -16.17 6.50 -1.30
C VAL A 417 -16.84 7.81 -0.90
N GLY A 418 -16.08 8.79 -0.41
CA GLY A 418 -16.58 10.10 -0.01
C GLY A 418 -17.25 10.85 -1.17
N ALA A 419 -16.63 10.85 -2.35
CA ALA A 419 -17.20 11.46 -3.55
C ALA A 419 -18.50 10.75 -3.99
N CYS A 420 -18.51 9.42 -4.02
CA CYS A 420 -19.69 8.64 -4.42
C CYS A 420 -20.90 8.85 -3.50
N ILE A 421 -20.72 8.93 -2.17
CA ILE A 421 -21.84 9.20 -1.26
C ILE A 421 -22.35 10.63 -1.34
N ASN A 422 -21.52 11.59 -1.75
CA ASN A 422 -21.96 12.97 -1.98
C ASN A 422 -22.75 13.08 -3.29
N GLN A 423 -22.33 12.37 -4.34
CA GLN A 423 -22.89 12.49 -5.68
C GLN A 423 -24.11 11.59 -5.92
N ALA A 424 -24.12 10.38 -5.35
CA ALA A 424 -25.15 9.37 -5.58
C ALA A 424 -25.47 8.55 -4.30
N PRO A 425 -25.84 9.19 -3.18
CA PRO A 425 -26.13 8.50 -1.91
C PRO A 425 -27.24 7.45 -2.03
N GLU A 426 -28.17 7.62 -2.98
CA GLU A 426 -29.29 6.71 -3.23
C GLU A 426 -28.86 5.33 -3.73
N LEU A 427 -27.64 5.16 -4.23
CA LEU A 427 -27.12 3.87 -4.71
C LEU A 427 -26.64 2.95 -3.58
N PHE A 428 -26.44 3.47 -2.36
CA PHE A 428 -25.65 2.79 -1.33
C PHE A 428 -26.39 2.62 0.01
N GLY A 429 -26.39 1.38 0.49
CA GLY A 429 -26.89 0.93 1.77
C GLY A 429 -25.95 1.31 2.90
N CYS A 430 -24.65 1.19 2.63
CA CYS A 430 -23.58 1.47 3.57
C CYS A 430 -22.34 1.99 2.82
N ALA A 431 -21.52 2.79 3.50
CA ALA A 431 -20.26 3.28 2.97
C ALA A 431 -19.20 3.27 4.08
N VAL A 432 -18.00 2.80 3.75
CA VAL A 432 -16.86 2.76 4.66
C VAL A 432 -15.64 3.34 3.97
N ALA A 433 -15.20 4.52 4.40
CA ALA A 433 -14.03 5.17 3.84
C ALA A 433 -12.85 5.10 4.82
N ASP A 434 -11.84 4.30 4.48
CA ASP A 434 -10.68 4.05 5.32
C ASP A 434 -9.58 5.11 5.01
N VAL A 435 -9.11 5.88 6.00
CA VAL A 435 -7.97 6.83 5.87
C VAL A 435 -7.97 7.68 4.58
N GLY A 436 -9.13 8.19 4.18
CA GLY A 436 -9.30 8.85 2.87
C GLY A 436 -8.64 10.22 2.77
N VAL A 437 -8.18 10.57 1.56
CA VAL A 437 -7.77 11.95 1.23
C VAL A 437 -9.03 12.77 1.02
N MET A 438 -9.57 13.32 2.10
CA MET A 438 -10.89 13.89 2.00
C MET A 438 -10.88 15.41 1.83
N ASP A 439 -9.87 16.21 2.25
CA ASP A 439 -9.82 17.66 1.98
C ASP A 439 -8.98 17.94 0.74
N MET A 440 -9.62 18.06 -0.41
CA MET A 440 -8.90 18.26 -1.67
C MET A 440 -8.36 19.67 -1.87
N LEU A 441 -8.74 20.63 -1.03
CA LEU A 441 -8.23 22.01 -1.12
C LEU A 441 -6.94 22.20 -0.31
N ARG A 442 -6.68 21.30 0.65
CA ARG A 442 -5.55 21.42 1.57
C ARG A 442 -4.67 20.19 1.67
N PHE A 443 -5.00 19.06 1.03
CA PHE A 443 -4.21 17.82 1.12
C PHE A 443 -2.72 18.05 0.89
N HIS A 444 -2.37 18.92 -0.07
CA HIS A 444 -0.99 19.18 -0.45
C HIS A 444 -0.19 19.88 0.63
N LYS A 445 -0.85 20.54 1.59
CA LYS A 445 -0.22 21.27 2.70
C LYS A 445 0.27 20.34 3.82
N PHE A 446 -0.08 19.05 3.80
CA PHE A 446 0.24 18.10 4.87
C PHE A 446 1.21 17.02 4.45
N THR A 447 2.29 16.82 5.21
CA THR A 447 3.24 15.70 5.08
C THR A 447 3.73 15.50 3.63
N ILE A 448 3.48 14.33 3.03
CA ILE A 448 3.84 13.99 1.65
C ILE A 448 2.73 14.35 0.64
N GLY A 449 1.62 14.96 1.07
CA GLY A 449 0.46 15.23 0.22
C GLY A 449 0.78 16.03 -1.03
N HIS A 450 1.78 16.92 -0.97
CA HIS A 450 2.26 17.69 -2.13
C HIS A 450 2.68 16.79 -3.31
N ALA A 451 3.16 15.57 -3.06
CA ALA A 451 3.54 14.64 -4.11
C ALA A 451 2.34 14.13 -4.91
N TRP A 452 1.12 14.24 -4.37
CA TRP A 452 -0.11 13.76 -5.02
C TRP A 452 -0.74 14.79 -5.95
N ILE A 453 -0.19 16.02 -6.03
CA ILE A 453 -0.59 17.05 -6.99
C ILE A 453 -0.53 16.51 -8.43
N SER A 454 0.41 15.61 -8.75
CA SER A 454 0.51 15.02 -10.08
C SER A 454 -0.73 14.21 -10.51
N ASP A 455 -1.53 13.77 -9.54
CA ASP A 455 -2.75 12.99 -9.78
C ASP A 455 -4.03 13.80 -9.54
N TYR A 456 -4.02 14.73 -8.58
CA TYR A 456 -5.21 15.49 -8.18
C TYR A 456 -5.27 16.91 -8.74
N GLY A 457 -4.14 17.52 -9.06
CA GLY A 457 -4.01 18.95 -9.34
C GLY A 457 -3.53 19.72 -8.12
N ASP A 458 -3.03 20.94 -8.34
CA ASP A 458 -2.51 21.85 -7.31
C ASP A 458 -3.59 22.85 -6.91
N PRO A 459 -4.19 22.76 -5.70
CA PRO A 459 -5.25 23.68 -5.29
C PRO A 459 -4.81 25.15 -5.25
N ASP A 460 -3.50 25.43 -5.20
CA ASP A 460 -2.97 26.80 -5.24
C ASP A 460 -2.83 27.33 -6.69
N LYS A 461 -3.35 26.60 -7.71
CA LYS A 461 -3.47 27.04 -9.11
C LYS A 461 -4.93 27.13 -9.54
N GLU A 462 -5.31 28.23 -10.19
CA GLU A 462 -6.71 28.53 -10.52
C GLU A 462 -7.39 27.43 -11.38
N HIS A 463 -6.66 26.89 -12.35
CA HIS A 463 -7.17 25.81 -13.21
C HIS A 463 -7.53 24.57 -12.39
N ASP A 464 -6.57 24.08 -11.61
CA ASP A 464 -6.71 22.86 -10.82
C ASP A 464 -7.70 23.04 -9.65
N PHE A 465 -7.75 24.23 -9.04
CA PHE A 465 -8.71 24.58 -7.99
C PHE A 465 -10.16 24.30 -8.41
N LYS A 466 -10.53 24.69 -9.63
CA LYS A 466 -11.88 24.46 -10.17
C LYS A 466 -12.19 22.97 -10.34
N THR A 467 -11.17 22.17 -10.64
CA THR A 467 -11.27 20.71 -10.79
C THR A 467 -11.45 20.02 -9.44
N VAL A 468 -10.76 20.47 -8.38
CA VAL A 468 -10.82 19.86 -7.04
C VAL A 468 -11.97 20.36 -6.15
N LEU A 469 -12.66 21.43 -6.55
CA LEU A 469 -13.76 22.06 -5.78
C LEU A 469 -14.94 21.11 -5.49
N ASN A 470 -15.13 20.06 -6.31
CA ASN A 470 -16.29 19.16 -6.25
C ASN A 470 -16.10 17.93 -5.35
N VAL A 471 -15.21 18.00 -4.37
CA VAL A 471 -14.73 16.85 -3.61
C VAL A 471 -14.83 17.12 -2.09
N PRO A 472 -15.03 16.10 -1.21
CA PRO A 472 -15.25 16.25 0.25
C PRO A 472 -14.23 17.09 1.07
N LEU A 473 -14.33 17.04 2.41
CA LEU A 473 -13.40 17.60 3.42
C LEU A 473 -12.66 16.49 4.19
N HIS A 474 -11.50 16.69 4.86
CA HIS A 474 -10.62 15.65 5.49
C HIS A 474 -11.37 14.80 6.54
N SER A 475 -11.02 13.53 6.81
CA SER A 475 -11.85 12.59 7.62
C SER A 475 -12.53 13.15 8.89
N LEU A 476 -11.81 13.87 9.77
CA LEU A 476 -12.40 14.48 10.98
C LEU A 476 -13.31 15.67 10.64
N LYS A 477 -12.92 16.48 9.65
CA LYS A 477 -13.71 17.60 9.12
C LYS A 477 -14.95 17.08 8.39
N LEU A 478 -14.84 15.96 7.66
CA LEU A 478 -15.94 15.30 6.95
C LEU A 478 -17.00 14.84 7.92
N ILE A 479 -16.63 14.07 8.94
CA ILE A 479 -17.61 13.53 9.88
C ILE A 479 -18.30 14.65 10.65
N SER A 480 -17.55 15.69 11.04
CA SER A 480 -18.09 16.89 11.68
C SER A 480 -19.08 17.61 10.76
N GLN A 481 -18.75 17.77 9.48
CA GLN A 481 -19.63 18.40 8.51
C GLN A 481 -20.86 17.53 8.22
N LEU A 482 -20.72 16.22 8.03
CA LEU A 482 -21.83 15.29 7.80
C LEU A 482 -22.80 15.26 8.99
N GLN A 483 -22.30 15.19 10.22
CA GLN A 483 -23.12 15.23 11.43
C GLN A 483 -23.83 16.59 11.58
N TYR A 484 -23.17 17.70 11.22
CA TYR A 484 -23.79 19.02 11.23
C TYR A 484 -24.90 19.17 10.17
N VAL A 485 -24.62 18.83 8.91
CA VAL A 485 -25.57 19.06 7.80
C VAL A 485 -26.70 18.03 7.74
N ALA A 486 -26.41 16.77 8.09
CA ALA A 486 -27.31 15.65 7.88
C ALA A 486 -27.61 14.88 9.17
N GLY A 487 -26.95 15.14 10.29
CA GLY A 487 -27.12 14.34 11.51
C GLY A 487 -28.55 14.29 12.03
N LYS A 488 -29.31 15.39 11.91
CA LYS A 488 -30.72 15.45 12.33
C LYS A 488 -31.69 14.77 11.35
N SER A 489 -31.36 14.75 10.06
CA SER A 489 -32.24 14.21 8.99
C SER A 489 -31.87 12.79 8.57
N SER A 490 -30.63 12.35 8.84
CA SER A 490 -30.13 11.05 8.43
C SER A 490 -30.78 9.94 9.24
N LYS A 491 -31.36 8.98 8.50
CA LYS A 491 -31.87 7.72 9.07
C LYS A 491 -30.75 6.71 9.33
N LYS A 492 -29.57 6.93 8.75
CA LYS A 492 -28.39 6.06 8.89
C LYS A 492 -27.36 6.70 9.82
N PRO A 493 -26.63 5.91 10.62
CA PRO A 493 -25.59 6.43 11.51
C PRO A 493 -24.43 7.04 10.71
N LEU A 494 -23.94 8.19 11.18
CA LEU A 494 -22.77 8.88 10.63
C LEU A 494 -21.67 8.81 11.70
N LEU A 495 -20.71 7.91 11.52
CA LEU A 495 -19.73 7.54 12.55
C LEU A 495 -18.29 7.60 12.03
N ILE A 496 -17.35 7.76 12.95
CA ILE A 496 -15.91 7.62 12.68
C ILE A 496 -15.28 6.71 13.73
N ARG A 497 -14.48 5.74 13.27
CA ARG A 497 -13.68 4.84 14.11
C ARG A 497 -12.22 5.28 14.02
N ILE A 498 -11.62 5.66 15.15
CA ILE A 498 -10.27 6.21 15.20
C ILE A 498 -9.37 5.31 16.06
N ASP A 499 -8.36 4.70 15.45
CA ASP A 499 -7.30 3.97 16.18
C ASP A 499 -6.20 4.96 16.58
N THR A 500 -5.94 5.08 17.89
CA THR A 500 -4.96 6.03 18.44
C THR A 500 -3.54 5.45 18.55
N LYS A 501 -3.33 4.19 18.19
CA LYS A 501 -2.03 3.50 18.25
C LYS A 501 -1.66 2.80 16.93
N ALA A 502 -2.13 3.31 15.81
CA ALA A 502 -1.81 2.79 14.48
C ALA A 502 -1.79 3.89 13.42
N GLY A 503 -0.91 3.77 12.43
CA GLY A 503 -0.85 4.67 11.26
C GLY A 503 -1.57 4.14 10.02
N HIS A 504 -1.10 4.55 8.84
CA HIS A 504 -1.81 4.44 7.54
C HIS A 504 -2.15 3.00 7.09
N GLY A 505 -1.50 1.99 7.67
CA GLY A 505 -1.88 0.58 7.49
C GLY A 505 -0.72 -0.41 7.57
N GLY A 506 0.50 0.02 7.23
CA GLY A 506 1.71 -0.81 7.31
C GLY A 506 2.05 -1.18 8.76
N GLY A 507 2.45 -2.43 8.99
CA GLY A 507 2.95 -2.88 10.30
C GLY A 507 1.91 -3.03 11.41
N LYS A 508 0.60 -2.92 11.13
CA LYS A 508 -0.44 -3.17 12.14
C LYS A 508 -0.36 -4.62 12.66
N PRO A 509 -0.34 -4.84 13.99
CA PRO A 509 -0.41 -6.17 14.59
C PRO A 509 -1.60 -6.99 14.09
N VAL A 510 -1.43 -8.31 13.94
CA VAL A 510 -2.52 -9.22 13.53
C VAL A 510 -3.80 -9.01 14.35
N LYS A 511 -3.69 -8.91 15.68
CA LYS A 511 -4.85 -8.67 16.55
C LYS A 511 -5.61 -7.38 16.19
N LYS A 512 -4.90 -6.27 16.01
CA LYS A 512 -5.51 -4.98 15.62
C LYS A 512 -6.19 -5.04 14.26
N ARG A 513 -5.60 -5.77 13.30
CA ARG A 513 -6.21 -6.00 11.97
C ARG A 513 -7.52 -6.77 12.08
N ILE A 514 -7.57 -7.77 12.95
CA ILE A 514 -8.79 -8.56 13.20
C ILE A 514 -9.84 -7.70 13.91
N GLU A 515 -9.47 -6.91 14.92
CA GLU A 515 -10.38 -5.96 15.59
C GLU A 515 -11.00 -4.96 14.62
N GLU A 516 -10.19 -4.32 13.79
CA GLU A 516 -10.64 -3.37 12.77
C GLU A 516 -11.56 -4.02 11.73
N ALA A 517 -11.23 -5.24 11.28
CA ALA A 517 -12.09 -5.99 10.36
C ALA A 517 -13.42 -6.36 11.00
N THR A 518 -13.42 -6.80 12.27
CA THR A 518 -14.62 -7.12 13.03
C THR A 518 -15.53 -5.91 13.17
N ASP A 519 -14.97 -4.76 13.57
CA ASP A 519 -15.74 -3.53 13.73
C ASP A 519 -16.35 -3.08 12.40
N LYS A 520 -15.56 -3.09 11.32
CA LYS A 520 -16.00 -2.72 9.98
C LYS A 520 -17.10 -3.65 9.48
N ILE A 521 -16.91 -4.97 9.55
CA ILE A 521 -17.91 -5.93 9.07
C ILE A 521 -19.16 -5.91 9.94
N SER A 522 -19.05 -5.70 11.26
CA SER A 522 -20.19 -5.51 12.16
C SER A 522 -21.02 -4.29 11.76
N PHE A 523 -20.36 -3.16 11.49
CA PHE A 523 -21.01 -1.95 11.02
C PHE A 523 -21.72 -2.19 9.67
N ILE A 524 -21.05 -2.83 8.72
CA ILE A 524 -21.62 -3.14 7.41
C ILE A 524 -22.85 -4.03 7.57
N ASN A 525 -22.71 -5.17 8.25
CA ASN A 525 -23.78 -6.15 8.43
C ASN A 525 -25.01 -5.54 9.13
N LYS A 526 -24.77 -4.73 10.18
CA LYS A 526 -25.84 -4.02 10.89
C LYS A 526 -26.58 -3.04 9.97
N ASN A 527 -25.87 -2.30 9.11
CA ASN A 527 -26.48 -1.27 8.27
C ASN A 527 -27.13 -1.79 6.98
N ILE A 528 -26.68 -2.93 6.46
CA ILE A 528 -27.33 -3.59 5.32
C ILE A 528 -28.36 -4.64 5.78
N ASN A 529 -28.62 -4.78 7.08
CA ASN A 529 -29.47 -5.82 7.65
C ASN A 529 -29.09 -7.22 7.11
N ALA A 530 -27.81 -7.57 7.18
CA ALA A 530 -27.33 -8.88 6.76
C ALA A 530 -27.74 -9.92 7.80
N GLU A 531 -28.34 -11.01 7.33
CA GLU A 531 -28.63 -12.18 8.15
C GLU A 531 -27.38 -13.03 8.32
N TRP A 532 -27.16 -13.54 9.53
CA TRP A 532 -26.07 -14.45 9.81
C TRP A 532 -26.40 -15.84 9.26
N CYS A 533 -25.44 -16.45 8.54
CA CYS A 533 -25.52 -17.85 8.09
C CYS A 533 -24.37 -18.64 8.72
N ASP A 534 -24.68 -19.77 9.34
CA ASP A 534 -23.71 -20.64 10.03
C ASP A 534 -22.85 -21.51 9.11
#